data_AF-A0A6V7U9M6-F1
#
_entry.id   AF-A0A6V7U9M6-F1
#
_cell.length_a   1.000
_cell.length_b   1.000
_cell.length_c   1.000
_cell.angle_alpha   90.00
_cell.angle_beta   90.00
_cell.angle_gamma   90.00
#
_symmetry.space_group_name_H-M   'P 1'
#
loop_
_entity.id
_entity.type
_entity.pdbx_description
1 polymer ?
#
loop_
_entity_poly.entity_id
_entity_poly.type
_entity_poly.pdbx_seq_one_letter_code
_entity_poly.pdbx_strand_id
1 'polypeptide(L)'
;MTPTSEQQILLYDVQKDSRWIIYWLPVSSTFGVTNFNGLVYEINLDVQERRKLMGNIAESLLKNKWSNIFKSKSFVIEKYDDESALLTYVTRPVELPRIVDKDKIMESNKNLFFGVYSMLRDYQQNLPSDKGIKPPSNAPPAKVFFN
;
A
#
# COMPACT_ATOMS: atom_id res chain seq x y z
N MET A 1 4.06 24.85 8.73
CA MET A 1 4.01 23.54 9.40
C MET A 1 3.46 22.54 8.40
N THR A 2 4.32 21.68 7.85
CA THR A 2 3.92 20.64 6.89
C THR A 2 3.31 19.48 7.67
N PRO A 3 2.05 19.07 7.43
CA PRO A 3 1.51 17.89 8.07
C PRO A 3 2.27 16.68 7.51
N THR A 4 3.10 16.06 8.33
CA THR A 4 3.96 14.97 7.90
C THR A 4 3.15 13.68 7.88
N SER A 5 2.39 13.50 6.81
CA SER A 5 1.99 12.23 6.19
C SER A 5 1.81 11.02 7.13
N GLU A 6 0.78 11.04 7.97
CA GLU A 6 0.30 9.83 8.67
C GLU A 6 -0.62 8.95 7.79
N GLN A 7 -0.96 9.42 6.59
CA GLN A 7 -1.90 8.76 5.67
C GLN A 7 -1.22 7.93 4.57
N GLN A 8 0.04 7.56 4.73
CA GLN A 8 0.74 6.78 3.68
C GLN A 8 0.35 5.32 3.74
N ILE A 9 -0.29 4.85 2.68
CA ILE A 9 -0.51 3.42 2.46
C ILE A 9 0.81 2.78 2.07
N LEU A 10 1.02 1.58 2.57
CA LEU A 10 2.16 0.76 2.22
C LEU A 10 1.67 -0.38 1.34
N LEU A 11 2.37 -0.63 0.24
CA LEU A 11 1.96 -1.54 -0.83
C LEU A 11 3.18 -2.29 -1.36
N TYR A 12 3.02 -3.55 -1.74
CA TYR A 12 3.85 -4.13 -2.79
C TYR A 12 3.18 -5.35 -3.43
N ASP A 13 3.60 -5.59 -4.67
CA ASP A 13 3.19 -6.71 -5.51
C ASP A 13 4.04 -7.96 -5.22
N VAL A 14 3.39 -9.11 -5.14
CA VAL A 14 3.99 -10.40 -4.80
C VAL A 14 4.33 -11.19 -6.07
N GLN A 15 5.55 -10.98 -6.59
CA GLN A 15 6.14 -11.69 -7.76
C GLN A 15 5.34 -11.67 -9.07
N LYS A 16 6.04 -12.00 -10.17
CA LYS A 16 5.69 -11.68 -11.56
C LYS A 16 4.40 -12.32 -12.12
N ASP A 17 3.92 -13.39 -11.48
CA ASP A 17 2.77 -14.19 -11.96
C ASP A 17 1.54 -14.13 -11.03
N SER A 18 1.67 -13.47 -9.87
CA SER A 18 0.64 -13.42 -8.83
C SER A 18 0.14 -11.97 -8.69
N ARG A 19 -1.11 -11.71 -9.08
CA ARG A 19 -1.78 -10.39 -9.01
C ARG A 19 -2.10 -9.92 -7.58
N TRP A 20 -1.34 -10.37 -6.59
CA TRP A 20 -1.61 -10.14 -5.18
C TRP A 20 -0.90 -8.88 -4.69
N ILE A 21 -1.64 -8.03 -4.00
CA ILE A 21 -1.12 -6.85 -3.33
C ILE A 21 -1.31 -7.01 -1.84
N ILE A 22 -0.21 -6.91 -1.11
CA ILE A 22 -0.22 -6.77 0.35
C ILE A 22 -0.24 -5.28 0.68
N TYR A 23 -1.16 -4.86 1.55
CA TYR A 23 -1.36 -3.46 1.86
C TYR A 23 -1.58 -3.19 3.36
N TRP A 24 -1.29 -1.95 3.74
CA TRP A 24 -1.63 -1.37 5.04
C TRP A 24 -2.32 -0.03 4.87
N LEU A 25 -3.52 0.12 5.43
CA LEU A 25 -4.29 1.36 5.47
C LEU A 25 -4.18 1.99 6.88
N PRO A 26 -3.39 3.05 7.09
CA PRO A 26 -3.19 3.63 8.42
C PRO A 26 -4.47 4.18 9.03
N VAL A 27 -5.35 4.79 8.23
CA VAL A 27 -6.57 5.48 8.70
C VAL A 27 -7.54 4.52 9.36
N SER A 28 -7.74 3.34 8.77
CA SER A 28 -8.62 2.29 9.31
C SER A 28 -7.88 1.23 10.13
N SER A 29 -6.55 1.35 10.25
CA SER A 29 -5.68 0.31 10.82
C SER A 29 -5.87 -1.06 10.18
N THR A 30 -6.11 -1.10 8.87
CA THR A 30 -6.39 -2.33 8.12
C THR A 30 -5.12 -2.89 7.51
N PHE A 31 -4.80 -4.14 7.83
CA PHE A 31 -3.79 -4.93 7.15
C PHE A 31 -4.48 -5.95 6.26
N GLY A 32 -4.10 -6.00 4.99
CA GLY A 32 -4.83 -6.80 4.02
C GLY A 32 -4.00 -7.33 2.87
N VAL A 33 -4.60 -8.29 2.17
CA VAL A 33 -4.11 -8.83 0.91
C VAL A 33 -5.28 -9.00 -0.07
N THR A 34 -5.09 -8.55 -1.30
CA THR A 34 -6.13 -8.60 -2.35
C THR A 34 -5.54 -8.97 -3.69
N ASN A 35 -6.31 -9.67 -4.52
CA ASN A 35 -5.96 -9.92 -5.92
C ASN A 35 -6.75 -9.04 -6.91
N PHE A 36 -7.55 -8.10 -6.41
CA PHE A 36 -8.52 -7.26 -7.16
C PHE A 36 -9.54 -8.01 -8.04
N ASN A 37 -9.55 -9.34 -8.00
CA ASN A 37 -10.48 -10.20 -8.76
C ASN A 37 -11.50 -10.86 -7.80
N GLY A 38 -11.83 -10.20 -6.70
CA GLY A 38 -12.83 -10.65 -5.73
C GLY A 38 -12.29 -11.46 -4.54
N LEU A 39 -10.98 -11.67 -4.43
CA LEU A 39 -10.39 -12.20 -3.20
C LEU A 39 -9.76 -11.06 -2.41
N VAL A 40 -10.28 -10.84 -1.20
CA VAL A 40 -9.82 -9.85 -0.24
C VAL A 40 -9.79 -10.51 1.13
N TYR A 41 -8.67 -10.35 1.84
CA TYR A 41 -8.51 -10.81 3.22
C TYR A 41 -7.99 -9.65 4.03
N GLU A 42 -8.64 -9.34 5.13
CA GLU A 42 -8.32 -8.16 5.94
C GLU A 42 -8.48 -8.45 7.42
N ILE A 43 -7.62 -7.83 8.22
CA ILE A 43 -7.76 -7.74 9.66
C ILE A 43 -7.43 -6.32 10.11
N ASN A 44 -8.09 -5.84 11.15
CA ASN A 44 -7.69 -4.62 11.83
C ASN A 44 -6.59 -4.97 12.83
N LEU A 45 -5.46 -4.25 12.78
CA LEU A 45 -4.37 -4.43 13.72
C LEU A 45 -4.15 -3.14 14.51
N ASP A 46 -4.34 -3.21 15.83
CA ASP A 46 -3.99 -2.12 16.71
C ASP A 46 -2.45 -1.98 16.89
N VAL A 47 -2.02 -1.01 17.69
CA VAL A 47 -0.59 -0.79 17.97
C VAL A 47 0.05 -2.01 18.64
N GLN A 48 -0.63 -2.66 19.59
CA GLN A 48 -0.08 -3.79 20.33
C GLN A 48 0.01 -5.05 19.47
N GLU A 49 -0.98 -5.31 18.63
CA GLU A 49 -1.00 -6.43 17.69
C GLU A 49 0.12 -6.30 16.65
N ARG A 50 0.31 -5.10 16.09
CA ARG A 50 1.46 -4.84 15.22
C ARG A 50 2.79 -5.03 15.95
N ARG A 51 2.92 -4.57 17.20
CA ARG A 51 4.15 -4.81 17.99
C ARG A 51 4.42 -6.30 18.19
N LYS A 52 3.40 -7.10 18.50
CA LYS A 52 3.51 -8.55 18.65
C LYS A 52 4.00 -9.21 17.36
N LEU A 53 3.38 -8.88 16.22
CA LEU A 53 3.79 -9.37 14.89
C LEU A 53 5.24 -8.97 14.55
N MET A 54 5.71 -7.85 15.10
CA MET A 54 7.06 -7.34 14.89
C MET A 54 8.10 -7.87 15.88
N GLY A 55 7.73 -8.79 16.77
CA GLY A 55 8.60 -9.37 17.79
C GLY A 55 8.68 -8.53 19.06
N ASN A 56 7.56 -7.96 19.50
CA ASN A 56 7.43 -7.16 20.74
C ASN A 56 8.39 -5.97 20.82
N ILE A 57 8.63 -5.30 19.69
CA ILE A 57 9.49 -4.12 19.64
C ILE A 57 8.91 -2.96 20.46
N ALA A 58 9.74 -1.97 20.80
CA ALA A 58 9.27 -0.72 21.38
C ALA A 58 8.33 0.02 20.41
N GLU A 59 7.31 0.68 20.96
CA GLU A 59 6.32 1.43 20.17
C GLU A 59 6.97 2.54 19.32
N SER A 60 7.99 3.22 19.86
CA SER A 60 8.77 4.24 19.16
C SER A 60 9.45 3.73 17.88
N LEU A 61 9.72 2.43 17.78
CA LEU A 61 10.33 1.80 16.61
C LEU A 61 9.31 1.24 15.62
N LEU A 62 8.04 1.14 16.03
CA LEU A 62 7.01 0.44 15.27
C LEU A 62 6.82 1.04 13.88
N LYS A 63 6.64 2.37 13.81
CA LYS A 63 6.40 3.08 12.55
C LYS A 63 7.51 2.81 11.52
N ASN A 64 8.76 2.96 11.94
CA ASN A 64 9.92 2.79 11.07
C ASN A 64 10.08 1.33 10.63
N LYS A 65 9.96 0.36 11.56
CA LYS A 65 10.07 -1.06 11.22
C LYS A 65 8.95 -1.51 10.29
N TRP A 66 7.71 -1.09 10.56
CA TRP A 66 6.56 -1.40 9.73
C TRP A 66 6.73 -0.86 8.30
N SER A 67 7.11 0.42 8.15
CA SER A 67 7.41 1.01 6.83
C SER A 67 8.51 0.25 6.09
N ASN A 68 9.59 -0.13 6.79
CA ASN A 68 10.71 -0.83 6.18
C ASN A 68 10.31 -2.21 5.64
N ILE A 69 9.43 -2.94 6.31
CA ILE A 69 8.97 -4.27 5.86
C ILE A 69 8.27 -4.22 4.51
N PHE A 70 7.45 -3.19 4.28
CA PHE A 70 6.80 -3.01 2.99
C PHE A 70 7.80 -2.58 1.91
N LYS A 71 8.78 -1.72 2.24
CA LYS A 71 9.86 -1.35 1.31
C LYS A 71 10.72 -2.55 0.92
N SER A 72 11.03 -3.43 1.87
CA SER A 72 11.82 -4.64 1.66
C SER A 72 11.00 -5.86 1.23
N LYS A 73 9.69 -5.69 0.99
CA LYS A 73 8.77 -6.75 0.52
C LYS A 73 8.84 -8.03 1.35
N SER A 74 8.83 -7.90 2.68
CA SER A 74 9.22 -8.99 3.59
C SER A 74 8.08 -9.86 4.13
N PHE A 75 6.83 -9.61 3.75
CA PHE A 75 5.75 -10.57 4.01
C PHE A 75 5.68 -11.57 2.85
N VAL A 76 5.34 -12.81 3.18
CA VAL A 76 5.11 -13.88 2.21
C VAL A 76 3.71 -14.42 2.44
N ILE A 77 2.95 -14.62 1.37
CA ILE A 77 1.68 -15.35 1.42
C ILE A 77 2.04 -16.84 1.39
N GLU A 78 1.88 -17.53 2.50
CA GLU A 78 2.25 -18.95 2.60
C GLU A 78 1.13 -19.86 2.09
N LYS A 79 -0.12 -19.53 2.45
CA LYS A 79 -1.32 -20.24 2.00
C LYS A 79 -2.50 -19.28 1.94
N TYR A 80 -3.47 -19.63 1.12
CA TYR A 80 -4.79 -19.02 1.12
C TYR A 80 -5.81 -20.08 0.71
N ASP A 81 -7.00 -20.00 1.27
CA ASP A 81 -8.12 -20.87 0.97
C ASP A 81 -9.43 -20.06 0.97
N ASP A 82 -10.57 -20.75 1.01
CA ASP A 82 -11.86 -20.08 0.94
C ASP A 82 -12.24 -19.32 2.21
N GLU A 83 -11.53 -19.51 3.32
CA GLU A 83 -11.81 -18.93 4.63
C GLU A 83 -10.77 -17.89 5.06
N SER A 84 -9.48 -18.15 4.80
CA SER A 84 -8.40 -17.28 5.27
C SER A 84 -7.17 -17.27 4.37
N ALA A 85 -6.29 -16.29 4.61
CA ALA A 85 -4.95 -16.24 4.05
C ALA A 85 -3.92 -16.16 5.19
N LEU A 86 -2.84 -16.94 5.09
CA LEU A 86 -1.73 -16.90 6.04
C LEU A 86 -0.56 -16.10 5.44
N LEU A 87 -0.24 -14.99 6.08
CA LEU A 87 0.93 -14.18 5.75
C LEU A 87 2.00 -14.39 6.82
N THR A 88 3.25 -14.55 6.42
CA THR A 88 4.38 -14.68 7.36
C THR A 88 5.39 -13.57 7.18
N TYR A 89 5.81 -12.99 8.30
CA TYR A 89 7.00 -12.15 8.38
C TYR A 89 8.09 -12.87 9.18
N VAL A 90 9.18 -13.23 8.50
CA VAL A 90 10.29 -14.03 9.05
C VAL A 90 9.79 -15.41 9.53
N THR A 91 9.32 -15.51 10.77
CA THR A 91 8.77 -16.72 11.40
C THR A 91 7.47 -16.44 12.15
N ARG A 92 6.86 -15.28 11.92
CA ARG A 92 5.67 -14.80 12.63
C ARG A 92 4.49 -14.80 11.67
N PRO A 93 3.62 -15.82 11.74
CA PRO A 93 2.43 -15.87 10.93
C PRO A 93 1.38 -14.87 11.43
N VAL A 94 0.57 -14.40 10.51
CA VAL A 94 -0.68 -13.67 10.75
C VAL A 94 -1.72 -14.19 9.77
N GLU A 95 -2.86 -14.59 10.33
CA GLU A 95 -3.98 -15.11 9.56
C GLU A 95 -4.99 -13.98 9.32
N LEU A 96 -5.39 -13.83 8.06
CA LEU A 96 -6.31 -12.79 7.61
C LEU A 96 -7.60 -13.48 7.17
N PRO A 97 -8.76 -13.17 7.78
CA PRO A 97 -10.02 -13.74 7.37
C PRO A 97 -10.44 -13.21 6.01
N ARG A 98 -11.06 -14.07 5.19
CA ARG A 98 -11.61 -13.70 3.89
C ARG A 98 -12.86 -12.85 4.06
N ILE A 99 -12.95 -11.78 3.28
CA ILE A 99 -14.18 -11.04 3.10
C ILE A 99 -14.98 -11.74 1.99
N VAL A 100 -16.20 -12.18 2.32
CA VAL A 100 -17.13 -12.82 1.37
C VAL A 100 -18.27 -11.90 0.96
N ASP A 101 -18.52 -10.87 1.75
CA ASP A 101 -19.54 -9.86 1.49
C ASP A 101 -19.08 -8.95 0.32
N LYS A 102 -19.89 -8.91 -0.75
CA LYS A 102 -19.57 -8.17 -1.98
C LYS A 102 -19.48 -6.66 -1.76
N ASP A 103 -20.31 -6.10 -0.89
CA ASP A 103 -20.32 -4.67 -0.61
C ASP A 103 -19.07 -4.30 0.18
N LYS A 104 -18.66 -5.15 1.13
CA LYS A 104 -17.39 -4.97 1.84
C LYS A 104 -16.17 -5.14 0.93
N ILE A 105 -16.16 -6.13 0.04
CA ILE A 105 -15.08 -6.27 -0.97
C ILE A 105 -14.96 -5.00 -1.82
N MET A 106 -16.11 -4.46 -2.27
CA MET A 106 -16.14 -3.22 -3.05
C MET A 106 -15.62 -2.03 -2.23
N GLU A 107 -16.01 -1.93 -0.96
CA GLU A 107 -15.52 -0.90 -0.04
C GLU A 107 -14.00 -1.00 0.19
N SER A 108 -13.47 -2.19 0.49
CA SER A 108 -12.02 -2.41 0.65
C SER A 108 -11.24 -2.03 -0.61
N ASN A 109 -11.73 -2.43 -1.79
CA ASN A 109 -11.11 -2.06 -3.06
C ASN A 109 -11.16 -0.54 -3.32
N LYS A 110 -12.27 0.13 -3.00
CA LYS A 110 -12.39 1.59 -3.09
C LYS A 110 -11.40 2.28 -2.16
N ASN A 111 -11.31 1.85 -0.91
CA ASN A 111 -10.40 2.42 0.09
C ASN A 111 -8.94 2.29 -0.36
N LEU A 112 -8.56 1.10 -0.87
CA LEU A 112 -7.24 0.88 -1.43
C LEU A 112 -6.99 1.75 -2.66
N PHE A 113 -7.96 1.88 -3.56
CA PHE A 113 -7.85 2.74 -4.76
C PHE A 113 -7.64 4.22 -4.40
N PHE A 114 -8.49 4.80 -3.54
CA PHE A 114 -8.34 6.20 -3.08
C PHE A 114 -7.00 6.42 -2.40
N GLY A 115 -6.62 5.42 -1.64
CA GLY A 115 -5.33 5.30 -1.04
C GLY A 115 -4.13 5.43 -1.99
N VAL A 116 -4.10 4.56 -3.00
CA VAL A 116 -3.08 4.57 -4.07
C VAL A 116 -3.12 5.91 -4.81
N TYR A 117 -4.32 6.42 -5.12
CA TYR A 117 -4.49 7.70 -5.79
C TYR A 117 -3.88 8.85 -4.97
N SER A 118 -4.12 8.90 -3.66
CA SER A 118 -3.52 9.91 -2.78
C SER A 118 -2.00 9.81 -2.80
N MET A 119 -1.45 8.59 -2.72
CA MET A 119 0.00 8.37 -2.78
C MET A 119 0.61 8.87 -4.10
N LEU A 120 -0.04 8.60 -5.24
CA LEU A 120 0.41 9.05 -6.56
C LEU A 120 0.33 10.58 -6.71
N ARG A 121 -0.75 11.19 -6.22
CA ARG A 121 -0.91 12.64 -6.23
C ARG A 121 0.18 13.30 -5.40
N ASP A 122 0.44 12.79 -4.20
CA ASP A 122 1.48 13.33 -3.31
C ASP A 122 2.87 13.14 -3.94
N TYR A 123 3.12 12.02 -4.63
CA TYR A 123 4.36 11.83 -5.39
C TYR A 123 4.51 12.88 -6.50
N GLN A 124 3.47 13.12 -7.29
CA GLN A 124 3.49 14.10 -8.40
C GLN A 124 3.72 15.54 -7.90
N GLN A 125 3.10 15.91 -6.77
CA GLN A 125 3.25 17.25 -6.18
C GLN A 125 4.63 17.49 -5.56
N ASN A 126 5.31 16.42 -5.13
CA ASN A 126 6.63 16.47 -4.53
C ASN A 126 7.76 16.07 -5.49
N LEU A 127 7.46 15.92 -6.79
CA LEU A 127 8.50 15.84 -7.82
C LEU A 127 9.32 17.12 -7.75
N PRO A 128 10.67 17.03 -7.70
CA PRO A 128 11.50 18.20 -7.87
C PRO A 128 11.05 18.90 -9.15
N SER A 129 10.65 20.17 -9.06
CA SER A 129 10.50 21.01 -10.24
C SER A 129 11.80 20.90 -11.00
N ASP A 130 11.74 20.27 -12.17
CA ASP A 130 12.89 19.95 -13.00
C ASP A 130 13.78 21.19 -13.07
N LYS A 131 15.05 21.06 -12.66
CA LYS A 131 16.00 22.15 -12.70
C LYS A 131 16.28 22.44 -14.18
N GLY A 132 15.47 23.31 -14.76
CA GLY A 132 15.76 24.10 -15.95
C GLY A 132 16.42 23.33 -17.09
N ILE A 133 15.70 22.42 -17.74
CA ILE A 133 15.94 22.22 -19.17
C ILE A 133 15.23 23.38 -19.87
N LYS A 134 15.99 24.46 -20.13
CA LYS A 134 15.52 25.45 -21.12
C LYS A 134 15.27 24.67 -22.42
N PRO A 135 14.10 24.81 -23.04
CA PRO A 135 13.93 24.29 -24.40
C PRO A 135 15.03 24.91 -25.27
N PRO A 136 15.62 24.14 -26.20
CA PRO A 136 16.61 24.69 -27.12
C PRO A 136 16.02 25.93 -27.79
N SER A 137 16.76 27.03 -27.73
CA SER A 137 16.39 28.40 -28.15
C SER A 137 15.86 28.53 -29.59
N ASN A 138 15.81 27.45 -30.37
CA ASN A 138 15.47 27.44 -31.79
C ASN A 138 14.30 26.50 -32.14
N ALA A 139 13.44 26.12 -31.19
CA ALA A 139 12.21 25.42 -31.54
C ALA A 139 11.18 26.41 -32.12
N PRO A 140 10.70 26.24 -33.37
CA PRO A 140 9.66 27.09 -33.92
C PRO A 140 8.35 26.88 -33.13
N PRO A 141 7.50 27.92 -33.00
CA PRO A 141 6.28 27.83 -32.20
C PRO A 141 5.36 26.73 -32.74
N ALA A 142 4.90 25.85 -31.85
CA ALA A 142 3.94 24.82 -32.17
C ALA A 142 2.63 25.47 -32.65
N LYS A 143 2.24 25.20 -33.89
CA LYS A 143 0.91 25.56 -34.40
C LYS A 143 -0.13 24.77 -33.62
N VAL A 144 -0.93 25.47 -32.84
CA VAL A 144 -2.17 24.93 -32.27
C VAL A 144 -3.14 24.72 -33.43
N PHE A 145 -3.41 23.46 -33.78
CA PHE A 145 -4.54 23.13 -34.63
C PHE A 145 -5.72 22.82 -33.73
N PHE A 146 -6.69 23.74 -33.71
CA PHE A 146 -8.06 23.39 -33.31
C PHE A 146 -8.72 22.70 -34.50
N ASN A 147 -9.29 21.53 -34.26
CA ASN A 147 -10.48 21.01 -34.94
C ASN A 147 -11.21 20.08 -33.97
#